data_AF-A0A9D4VRF2-F1
#
_entry.id   AF-A0A9D4VRF2-F1
#
_cell.length_a   1.000
_cell.length_b   1.000
_cell.length_c   1.000
_cell.angle_alpha   90.00
_cell.angle_beta   90.00
_cell.angle_gamma   90.00
#
_symmetry.space_group_name_H-M   'P 1'
#
loop_
_entity.id
_entity.type
_entity.pdbx_description
1 polymer ?
#
loop_
_entity_poly.entity_id
_entity_poly.type
_entity_poly.pdbx_seq_one_letter_code
_entity_poly.pdbx_strand_id
1 'polypeptide(L)'
;MGIRLPFLVLQAKQIFKSTSTPQFHSGSKQSNNVPKGHIAVYVGELQKKRFVVPISYLNHPTFLDLLNRVEEEFGYNHPMGGLTIPCKEDAFINITSQLRAL
;
A
#
# COMPACT_ATOMS: atom_id res chain seq x y z
N MET A 1 -19.76 -56.91 -23.05
CA MET A 1 -21.02 -56.36 -22.50
C MET A 1 -20.64 -55.11 -21.73
N GLY A 2 -20.93 -53.88 -22.10
CA GLY A 2 -22.00 -53.34 -22.93
C GLY A 2 -22.74 -52.30 -22.09
N ILE A 3 -22.62 -51.01 -22.49
CA ILE A 3 -23.61 -49.91 -22.42
C ILE A 3 -24.10 -49.46 -21.01
N ARG A 4 -24.40 -48.21 -20.67
CA ARG A 4 -24.74 -46.97 -21.40
C ARG A 4 -24.74 -45.81 -20.38
N LEU A 5 -24.17 -44.65 -20.71
CA LEU A 5 -24.54 -43.34 -20.12
C LEU A 5 -25.91 -42.91 -20.70
N PRO A 6 -26.75 -42.08 -20.03
CA PRO A 6 -26.59 -40.62 -20.20
C PRO A 6 -27.17 -39.69 -19.10
N PHE A 7 -26.77 -38.41 -19.23
CA PHE A 7 -27.58 -37.20 -19.03
C PHE A 7 -27.90 -36.81 -17.58
N LEU A 8 -27.46 -35.65 -17.07
CA LEU A 8 -27.84 -34.30 -17.52
C LEU A 8 -26.60 -33.38 -17.51
N VAL A 9 -26.12 -32.97 -18.69
CA VAL A 9 -26.25 -31.59 -19.22
C VAL A 9 -26.07 -30.49 -18.17
N LEU A 10 -24.85 -29.93 -18.10
CA LEU A 10 -24.72 -28.49 -18.19
C LEU A 10 -23.56 -28.17 -19.14
N GLN A 11 -23.96 -27.83 -20.36
CA GLN A 11 -23.09 -27.50 -21.48
C GLN A 11 -22.51 -26.09 -21.37
N ALA A 12 -21.30 -25.98 -21.89
CA ALA A 12 -20.75 -24.89 -22.69
C ALA A 12 -20.62 -23.48 -22.09
N LYS A 13 -19.35 -23.08 -21.86
CA LYS A 13 -18.69 -22.10 -22.74
C LYS A 13 -17.17 -22.18 -22.62
N GLN A 14 -16.55 -22.69 -23.68
CA GLN A 14 -15.19 -22.33 -24.05
C GLN A 14 -15.11 -20.80 -24.25
N ILE A 15 -13.98 -20.18 -23.87
CA ILE A 15 -13.19 -19.22 -24.67
C ILE A 15 -12.02 -18.75 -23.78
N PHE A 16 -10.80 -19.01 -24.23
CA PHE A 16 -9.56 -18.39 -23.77
C PHE A 16 -9.71 -16.87 -23.55
N LYS A 17 -9.19 -16.33 -22.42
CA LYS A 17 -8.38 -15.10 -22.35
C LYS A 17 -8.08 -14.64 -20.90
N SER A 18 -6.78 -14.55 -20.61
CA SER A 18 -6.11 -13.51 -19.79
C SER A 18 -6.02 -13.66 -18.26
N THR A 19 -4.77 -13.81 -17.80
CA THR A 19 -4.10 -13.11 -16.67
C THR A 19 -4.98 -12.32 -15.69
N SER A 20 -4.87 -12.59 -14.38
CA SER A 20 -4.66 -11.63 -13.27
C SER A 20 -5.07 -12.19 -11.89
N THR A 21 -4.08 -12.30 -10.98
CA THR A 21 -4.13 -12.20 -9.51
C THR A 21 -5.28 -12.85 -8.69
N PRO A 22 -5.00 -13.69 -7.67
CA PRO A 22 -6.04 -14.15 -6.74
C PRO A 22 -6.55 -12.99 -5.87
N GLN A 23 -7.82 -12.64 -6.05
CA GLN A 23 -8.58 -11.75 -5.17
C GLN A 23 -9.01 -12.52 -3.92
N PHE A 24 -8.49 -12.12 -2.75
CA PHE A 24 -9.07 -12.49 -1.46
C PHE A 24 -10.13 -11.45 -1.09
N HIS A 25 -11.40 -11.86 -1.11
CA HIS A 25 -12.49 -11.12 -0.52
C HIS A 25 -12.44 -11.26 1.01
N SER A 26 -12.38 -10.14 1.73
CA SER A 26 -12.86 -10.06 3.10
C SER A 26 -13.56 -8.72 3.29
N GLY A 27 -14.77 -8.79 3.83
CA GLY A 27 -15.71 -7.67 3.88
C GLY A 27 -15.40 -6.63 4.96
N SER A 28 -16.27 -5.62 4.91
CA SER A 28 -16.54 -4.58 5.91
C SER A 28 -15.66 -3.34 5.91
N LYS A 29 -16.36 -2.21 5.71
CA LYS A 29 -15.99 -0.81 5.89
C LYS A 29 -14.99 -0.29 4.85
N GLN A 30 -15.28 0.93 4.41
CA GLN A 30 -14.48 1.74 3.50
C GLN A 30 -13.15 2.08 4.16
N SER A 31 -12.27 1.08 4.29
CA SER A 31 -10.94 1.26 4.83
C SER A 31 -10.09 1.84 3.74
N ASN A 32 -9.41 2.89 4.14
CA ASN A 32 -8.33 3.58 3.47
C ASN A 32 -7.20 2.56 3.20
N ASN A 33 -7.42 1.63 2.27
CA ASN A 33 -6.59 0.43 2.10
C ASN A 33 -5.27 0.82 1.44
N VAL A 34 -4.21 0.73 2.22
CA VAL A 34 -2.84 0.85 1.70
C VAL A 34 -2.58 -0.42 0.86
N PRO A 35 -2.22 -0.29 -0.43
CA PRO A 35 -1.90 -1.45 -1.25
C PRO A 35 -0.70 -2.19 -0.67
N LYS A 36 -0.61 -3.51 -0.92
CA LYS A 36 0.55 -4.30 -0.50
C LYS A 36 1.85 -3.68 -1.03
N GLY A 37 2.90 -3.71 -0.22
CA GLY A 37 4.19 -3.09 -0.54
C GLY A 37 4.23 -1.56 -0.39
N HIS A 38 3.20 -0.96 0.19
CA HIS A 38 3.17 0.48 0.51
C HIS A 38 2.91 0.70 1.99
N ILE A 39 3.21 1.91 2.46
CA ILE A 39 2.96 2.36 3.84
C ILE A 39 2.23 3.71 3.80
N ALA A 40 1.35 3.94 4.78
CA ALA A 40 0.75 5.24 5.02
C ALA A 40 1.68 6.10 5.90
N VAL A 41 1.99 7.30 5.43
CA VAL A 41 2.80 8.30 6.12
C VAL A 41 1.96 9.55 6.33
N TYR A 42 1.89 10.02 7.56
CA TYR A 42 1.15 11.23 7.93
C TYR A 42 2.14 12.39 8.07
N VAL A 43 2.00 13.41 7.24
CA VAL A 43 2.95 14.52 7.16
C VAL A 43 2.27 15.81 7.58
N GLY A 44 2.93 16.59 8.44
CA GLY A 44 2.47 17.90 8.88
C GLY A 44 2.44 18.06 10.40
N GLU A 45 2.71 19.28 10.86
CA GLU A 45 2.73 19.63 12.29
C GLU A 45 1.31 19.80 12.86
N LEU A 46 0.51 20.69 12.25
CA LEU A 46 -0.86 20.99 12.69
C LEU A 46 -1.92 20.17 11.94
N GLN A 47 -1.82 20.13 10.61
CA GLN A 47 -2.72 19.37 9.76
C GLN A 47 -1.95 18.21 9.13
N LYS A 48 -2.25 16.99 9.59
CA LYS A 48 -1.61 15.77 9.11
C LYS A 48 -2.27 15.31 7.83
N LYS A 49 -1.54 15.38 6.72
CA LYS A 49 -1.96 14.85 5.43
C LYS A 49 -1.42 13.45 5.24
N ARG A 50 -2.25 12.55 4.74
CA ARG A 50 -1.89 11.16 4.51
C ARG A 50 -1.30 10.98 3.11
N PHE A 51 -0.09 10.43 3.06
CA PHE A 51 0.61 9.98 1.87
C PHE A 51 0.72 8.46 1.87
N VAL A 52 0.68 7.86 0.69
CA VAL A 52 0.96 6.44 0.51
C VAL A 52 2.23 6.33 -0.32
N VAL A 53 3.29 5.77 0.28
CA VAL A 53 4.60 5.63 -0.37
C VAL A 53 5.00 4.15 -0.43
N PRO A 54 5.79 3.74 -1.42
CA PRO A 54 6.35 2.40 -1.48
C PRO A 54 7.21 2.10 -0.24
N ILE A 55 7.18 0.85 0.22
CA ILE A 55 8.00 0.42 1.36
C ILE A 55 9.50 0.47 1.05
N SER A 56 9.87 0.47 -0.24
CA SER A 56 11.26 0.61 -0.70
C SER A 56 11.90 1.92 -0.26
N TYR A 57 11.11 2.97 -0.02
CA TYR A 57 11.62 4.25 0.46
C TYR A 57 12.26 4.12 1.85
N LEU A 58 11.74 3.21 2.70
CA LEU A 58 12.31 2.95 4.02
C LEU A 58 13.72 2.35 3.97
N ASN A 59 14.13 1.78 2.83
CA ASN A 59 15.47 1.24 2.64
C ASN A 59 16.45 2.29 2.09
N HIS A 60 15.97 3.48 1.72
CA HIS A 60 16.85 4.51 1.20
C HIS A 60 17.50 5.31 2.33
N PRO A 61 18.83 5.52 2.34
CA PRO A 61 19.53 6.21 3.42
C PRO A 61 18.97 7.61 3.67
N THR A 62 18.68 8.38 2.63
CA THR A 62 18.06 9.72 2.77
C THR A 62 16.70 9.72 3.47
N PHE A 63 15.90 8.67 3.28
CA PHE A 63 14.61 8.58 3.97
C PHE A 63 14.81 8.16 5.42
N LEU A 64 15.72 7.22 5.68
CA LEU A 64 16.09 6.82 7.04
C LEU A 64 16.65 7.99 7.84
N ASP A 65 17.55 8.79 7.25
CA ASP A 65 18.10 9.99 7.90
C ASP A 65 17.00 11.01 8.24
N LEU A 66 16.00 11.16 7.35
CA LEU A 66 14.83 11.99 7.64
C LEU A 66 14.06 11.46 8.84
N LEU A 67 13.79 10.15 8.89
CA LEU A 67 13.06 9.53 9.99
C LEU A 67 13.82 9.65 11.32
N ASN A 68 15.13 9.44 11.31
CA ASN A 68 15.97 9.57 12.50
C ASN A 68 15.95 11.00 13.03
N ARG A 69 16.13 12.01 12.18
CA ARG A 69 16.07 13.42 12.60
C ARG A 69 14.73 13.80 13.21
N VAL A 70 13.66 13.31 12.58
CA VAL A 70 12.29 13.52 13.05
C VAL A 70 12.06 12.85 14.40
N GLU A 71 12.57 11.64 14.58
CA GLU A 71 12.49 10.89 15.82
C GLU A 71 13.31 11.55 16.94
N GLU A 72 14.51 12.06 16.64
CA GLU A 72 15.35 12.79 17.59
C GLU A 72 14.69 14.10 18.06
N GLU A 73 14.03 14.83 17.16
CA GLU A 73 13.42 16.13 17.46
C GLU A 73 12.02 16.01 18.08
N PHE A 74 11.20 15.06 17.63
CA PHE A 74 9.78 14.97 17.99
C PHE A 74 9.40 13.69 18.77
N GLY A 75 10.32 12.74 18.88
CA GLY A 75 10.10 11.46 19.55
C GLY A 75 9.12 10.52 18.85
N TYR A 76 8.83 9.40 19.51
CA TYR A 76 7.99 8.31 19.01
C TYR A 76 6.48 8.50 19.19
N ASN A 77 6.00 9.74 19.27
CA ASN A 77 4.56 9.98 19.51
C ASN A 77 3.76 9.88 18.20
N HIS A 78 3.21 8.70 17.95
CA HIS A 78 2.45 8.40 16.73
C HIS A 78 0.98 8.05 17.05
N PRO A 79 0.15 9.04 17.41
CA PRO A 79 -1.24 8.81 17.85
C PRO A 79 -2.14 8.19 16.75
N MET A 80 -1.71 8.26 15.49
CA MET A 80 -2.42 7.69 14.34
C MET A 80 -2.01 6.23 14.05
N GLY A 81 -1.14 5.63 14.87
CA GLY A 81 -0.72 4.22 14.72
C GLY A 81 0.10 3.93 13.45
N GLY A 82 0.66 4.96 12.83
CA GLY A 82 1.47 4.86 11.61
C GLY A 82 2.58 5.90 11.57
N LEU A 83 3.43 5.84 10.55
CA LEU A 83 4.57 6.73 10.40
C LEU A 83 4.08 8.18 10.34
N THR A 84 4.43 8.97 11.33
CA THR A 84 4.04 10.38 11.41
C THR A 84 5.30 11.24 11.34
N ILE A 85 5.37 12.11 10.35
CA ILE A 85 6.49 12.99 10.10
C ILE A 85 6.00 14.43 10.31
N PRO A 86 6.28 15.05 11.47
CA PRO A 86 5.98 16.45 11.76
C PRO A 86 6.97 17.37 11.03
N CYS A 87 7.00 17.28 9.69
CA CYS A 87 7.71 18.22 8.85
C CYS A 87 6.74 18.92 7.90
N LYS A 88 7.23 19.98 7.24
CA LYS A 88 6.47 20.65 6.18
C LYS A 88 6.20 19.69 5.04
N GLU A 89 4.98 19.73 4.51
CA GLU A 89 4.55 18.91 3.38
C GLU A 89 5.51 19.05 2.19
N ASP A 90 5.93 20.28 1.87
CA ASP A 90 6.83 20.56 0.74
C ASP A 90 8.19 19.86 0.86
N ALA A 91 8.73 19.77 2.08
CA ALA A 91 10.01 19.10 2.34
C ALA A 91 9.88 17.59 2.09
N PHE A 92 8.78 16.99 2.56
CA PHE A 92 8.49 15.58 2.31
C PHE A 92 8.28 15.31 0.82
N ILE A 93 7.56 16.16 0.09
CA ILE A 93 7.36 16.03 -1.35
C ILE A 93 8.69 16.12 -2.11
N ASN A 94 9.56 17.07 -1.75
CA ASN A 94 10.88 17.21 -2.37
C ASN A 94 11.72 15.93 -2.19
N ILE A 95 11.80 15.40 -0.96
CA ILE A 95 12.54 14.17 -0.67
C ILE A 95 11.93 12.99 -1.42
N THR A 96 10.61 12.80 -1.33
CA THR A 96 9.94 11.68 -1.99
C THR A 96 9.98 11.75 -3.51
N SER A 97 10.11 12.95 -4.10
CA SER A 97 10.34 13.16 -5.53
C SER A 97 11.74 12.69 -5.95
N GLN A 98 12.78 13.03 -5.18
CA GLN A 98 14.15 12.56 -5.42
C GLN A 98 14.25 11.03 -5.34
N LEU A 99 13.55 10.42 -4.37
CA LEU A 99 13.48 8.97 -4.21
C LEU A 99 12.70 8.27 -5.33
N ARG A 100 11.81 8.99 -6.03
CA ARG A 100 11.00 8.45 -7.12
C ARG A 100 11.75 8.43 -8.46
N ALA A 101 12.82 9.21 -8.56
CA ALA A 101 13.67 9.35 -9.75
C ALA A 101 14.88 8.38 -9.76
N LEU A 102 15.01 7.55 -8.72
CA LEU A 102 16.03 6.51 -8.56
C LEU A 102 15.42 5.12 -8.81
#